data_AF-A0A371FRZ0-F1
#
_entry.id   AF-A0A371FRZ0-F1
#
_cell.length_a   1.000
_cell.length_b   1.000
_cell.length_c   1.000
_cell.angle_alpha   90.00
_cell.angle_beta   90.00
_cell.angle_gamma   90.00
#
_symmetry.space_group_name_H-M   'P 1'
#
loop_
_entity.id
_entity.type
_entity.pdbx_description
1 polymer ?
#
loop_
_entity_poly.entity_id
_entity_poly.type
_entity_poly.pdbx_seq_one_letter_code
_entity_poly.pdbx_strand_id
1 'polypeptide(L)'
;KEEDFGGGNYSNHSRSSQSSREERRKRHEKNKREERHERRDRKEEDRRDELDMGKCKIPSFLGSYKPELYIDWELKVEQVRLMRKRFVPSSYAKDLHNKLQRLYQGSKSVEEYHKEMKIYLLKA
;
A
#
# COMPACT_ATOMS: atom_id res chain seq x y z
N LYS A 1 -65.46 3.28 44.01
CA LYS A 1 -64.34 2.83 44.86
C LYS A 1 -63.88 1.51 44.25
N GLU A 2 -62.75 1.38 43.56
CA GLU A 2 -61.52 2.18 43.45
C GLU A 2 -61.04 2.14 42.00
N GLU A 3 -60.43 3.24 41.57
CA GLU A 3 -59.58 3.31 40.38
C GLU A 3 -58.24 2.61 40.68
N ASP A 4 -57.60 2.03 39.67
CA ASP A 4 -56.15 2.18 39.57
C ASP A 4 -55.70 2.24 38.11
N PHE A 5 -55.22 3.42 37.74
CA PHE A 5 -54.40 3.70 36.58
C PHE A 5 -52.94 3.60 37.01
N GLY A 6 -52.16 2.67 36.45
CA GLY A 6 -50.71 2.73 36.59
C GLY A 6 -50.04 1.55 35.88
N GLY A 7 -49.03 1.71 35.04
CA GLY A 7 -48.24 2.89 34.73
C GLY A 7 -46.85 2.39 34.30
N GLY A 8 -46.42 2.79 33.10
CA GLY A 8 -45.03 2.72 32.64
C GLY A 8 -44.40 1.32 32.57
N ASN A 9 -43.21 1.13 32.01
CA ASN A 9 -42.33 2.06 31.36
C ASN A 9 -41.39 1.23 30.46
N TYR A 10 -41.35 1.63 29.20
CA TYR A 10 -40.29 1.49 28.21
C TYR A 10 -38.93 1.04 28.78
N SER A 11 -38.43 -0.13 28.35
CA SER A 11 -37.02 -0.50 28.54
C SER A 11 -36.52 -1.51 27.51
N ASN A 12 -36.76 -1.24 26.22
CA ASN A 12 -36.04 -1.92 25.13
C ASN A 12 -34.86 -1.10 24.57
N HIS A 13 -34.70 0.15 25.00
CA HIS A 13 -33.67 1.05 24.46
C HIS A 13 -32.28 0.76 25.02
N SER A 14 -32.14 0.31 26.27
CA SER A 14 -30.84 0.02 26.89
C SER A 14 -30.14 -1.19 26.25
N ARG A 15 -30.89 -2.28 25.97
CA ARG A 15 -30.35 -3.49 25.33
C ARG A 15 -29.94 -3.25 23.87
N SER A 16 -30.74 -2.49 23.12
CA SER A 16 -30.43 -2.12 21.73
C SER A 16 -29.26 -1.14 21.65
N SER A 17 -29.18 -0.16 22.57
CA SER A 17 -28.06 0.79 22.64
C SER A 17 -26.75 0.11 23.03
N GLN A 18 -26.81 -0.85 23.96
CA GLN A 18 -25.65 -1.63 24.38
C GLN A 18 -25.19 -2.58 23.26
N SER A 19 -26.13 -3.21 22.54
CA SER A 19 -25.86 -3.98 21.31
C SER A 19 -25.24 -3.14 20.20
N SER A 20 -25.72 -1.91 19.99
CA SER A 20 -25.18 -0.97 18.99
C SER A 20 -23.78 -0.47 19.36
N ARG A 21 -23.52 -0.19 20.65
CA ARG A 21 -22.17 0.14 21.15
C ARG A 21 -21.21 -1.03 21.00
N GLU A 22 -21.66 -2.24 21.30
CA GLU A 22 -20.89 -3.47 21.12
C GLU A 22 -20.54 -3.69 19.64
N GLU A 23 -21.50 -3.48 18.73
CA GLU A 23 -21.28 -3.55 17.28
C GLU A 23 -20.28 -2.51 16.78
N ARG A 24 -20.42 -1.25 17.24
CA ARG A 24 -19.46 -0.19 16.91
C ARG A 24 -18.06 -0.54 17.39
N ARG A 25 -17.94 -1.11 18.58
CA ARG A 25 -16.67 -1.57 19.13
C ARG A 25 -16.11 -2.72 18.30
N LYS A 26 -16.92 -3.71 17.93
CA LYS A 26 -16.52 -4.83 17.05
C LYS A 26 -16.08 -4.34 15.67
N ARG A 27 -16.77 -3.37 15.07
CA ARG A 27 -16.37 -2.74 13.80
C ARG A 27 -15.06 -1.98 13.95
N HIS A 28 -14.88 -1.22 15.03
CA HIS A 28 -13.62 -0.52 15.28
C HIS A 28 -12.45 -1.48 15.49
N GLU A 29 -12.67 -2.59 16.20
CA GLU A 29 -11.67 -3.64 16.42
C GLU A 29 -11.30 -4.34 15.11
N LYS A 30 -12.31 -4.65 14.28
CA LYS A 30 -12.13 -5.21 12.94
C LYS A 30 -11.32 -4.26 12.04
N ASN A 31 -11.68 -2.99 12.02
CA ASN A 31 -10.98 -1.97 11.25
C ASN A 31 -9.52 -1.81 11.73
N LYS A 32 -9.28 -1.80 13.05
CA LYS A 32 -7.91 -1.80 13.61
C LYS A 32 -7.10 -3.04 13.23
N ARG A 33 -7.74 -4.21 13.13
CA ARG A 33 -7.10 -5.43 12.64
C ARG A 33 -6.75 -5.31 11.16
N GLU A 34 -7.69 -4.86 10.34
CA GLU A 34 -7.50 -4.64 8.91
C GLU A 34 -6.37 -3.63 8.65
N GLU A 35 -6.36 -2.50 9.34
CA GLU A 35 -5.31 -1.47 9.23
C GLU A 35 -3.93 -2.02 9.65
N ARG A 36 -3.86 -2.89 10.67
CA ARG A 36 -2.61 -3.57 11.05
C ARG A 36 -2.15 -4.56 9.99
N HIS A 37 -3.08 -5.27 9.34
CA HIS A 37 -2.77 -6.16 8.22
C HIS A 37 -2.25 -5.35 7.03
N GLU A 38 -2.95 -4.30 6.61
CA GLU A 38 -2.51 -3.43 5.51
C GLU A 38 -1.13 -2.81 5.77
N ARG A 39 -0.84 -2.38 7.01
CA ARG A 39 0.49 -1.86 7.38
C ARG A 39 1.58 -2.93 7.28
N ARG A 40 1.27 -4.19 7.62
CA ARG A 40 2.21 -5.31 7.46
C ARG A 40 2.43 -5.64 6.00
N ASP A 41 1.35 -5.71 5.22
CA ASP A 41 1.38 -5.99 3.80
C ASP A 41 2.21 -4.94 3.07
N ARG A 42 1.96 -3.64 3.34
CA ARG A 42 2.77 -2.54 2.78
C ARG A 42 4.26 -2.70 3.13
N LYS A 43 4.60 -3.04 4.37
CA LYS A 43 6.01 -3.22 4.80
C LYS A 43 6.68 -4.45 4.17
N GLU A 44 5.92 -5.50 3.88
CA GLU A 44 6.43 -6.68 3.19
C GLU A 44 6.61 -6.42 1.69
N GLU A 45 5.67 -5.67 1.10
CA GLU A 45 5.69 -5.24 -0.28
C GLU A 45 6.85 -4.27 -0.56
N ASP A 46 7.07 -3.28 0.31
CA ASP A 46 8.21 -2.36 0.20
C ASP A 46 9.56 -3.12 0.23
N ARG A 47 9.65 -4.19 1.04
CA ARG A 47 10.84 -5.06 1.08
C ARG A 47 11.00 -5.88 -0.20
N ARG A 48 9.90 -6.34 -0.82
CA ARG A 48 9.96 -7.00 -2.13
C ARG A 48 10.43 -6.03 -3.20
N ASP A 49 9.86 -4.83 -3.28
CA ASP A 49 10.24 -3.80 -4.24
C ASP A 49 11.72 -3.42 -4.15
N GLU A 50 12.25 -3.28 -2.92
CA GLU A 50 13.66 -2.93 -2.70
C GLU A 50 14.61 -4.02 -3.16
N LEU A 51 14.30 -5.29 -2.83
CA LEU A 51 15.12 -6.44 -3.22
C LEU A 51 15.12 -6.69 -4.73
N ASP A 52 14.00 -6.44 -5.37
CA ASP A 52 13.78 -6.70 -6.79
C ASP A 52 14.43 -5.62 -7.68
N MET A 53 14.28 -4.35 -7.30
CA MET A 53 14.83 -3.22 -8.06
C MET A 53 16.31 -2.97 -7.78
N GLY A 54 16.80 -3.29 -6.57
CA GLY A 54 18.21 -3.11 -6.19
C GLY A 54 19.18 -3.94 -7.03
N LYS A 55 18.76 -5.14 -7.44
CA LYS A 55 19.57 -6.08 -8.25
C LYS A 55 19.46 -5.84 -9.75
N CYS A 56 18.53 -5.00 -10.17
CA CYS A 56 18.11 -4.82 -11.56
C CYS A 56 18.26 -3.37 -12.04
N LYS A 57 19.24 -2.63 -11.51
CA LYS A 57 19.52 -1.25 -11.95
C LYS A 57 20.24 -1.27 -13.29
N ILE A 58 19.70 -0.50 -14.24
CA ILE A 58 20.33 -0.28 -15.53
C ILE A 58 21.62 0.52 -15.28
N PRO A 59 22.79 0.04 -15.75
CA PRO A 59 24.04 0.78 -15.60
C PRO A 59 23.96 2.10 -16.37
N SER A 60 24.55 3.18 -15.82
CA SER A 60 24.65 4.44 -16.55
C SER A 60 25.70 4.34 -17.65
N PHE A 61 25.39 4.84 -18.85
CA PHE A 61 26.36 5.00 -19.91
C PHE A 61 27.04 6.36 -19.77
N LEU A 62 28.38 6.37 -19.71
CA LEU A 62 29.16 7.60 -19.54
C LEU A 62 29.49 8.31 -20.87
N GLY A 63 28.84 7.91 -21.98
CA GLY A 63 28.92 8.64 -23.24
C GLY A 63 30.32 8.61 -23.87
N SER A 64 30.92 7.42 -24.00
CA SER A 64 32.24 7.26 -24.64
C SER A 64 32.14 6.98 -26.14
N TYR A 65 33.14 7.40 -26.91
CA TYR A 65 33.23 7.19 -28.37
C TYR A 65 33.84 5.84 -28.78
N LYS A 66 34.25 4.99 -27.82
CA LYS A 66 34.81 3.67 -28.12
C LYS A 66 33.68 2.65 -28.32
N PRO A 67 33.55 2.01 -29.50
CA PRO A 67 32.46 1.07 -29.79
C PRO A 67 32.41 -0.13 -28.82
N GLU A 68 33.56 -0.60 -28.35
CA GLU A 68 33.67 -1.74 -27.42
C GLU A 68 32.94 -1.49 -26.10
N LEU A 69 33.04 -0.28 -25.54
CA LEU A 69 32.38 0.09 -24.29
C LEU A 69 30.85 0.18 -24.43
N TYR A 70 30.36 0.54 -25.62
CA TYR A 70 28.93 0.53 -25.92
C TYR A 70 28.38 -0.90 -25.92
N ILE A 71 29.12 -1.84 -26.53
CA ILE A 71 28.73 -3.26 -26.60
C ILE A 71 28.69 -3.87 -25.19
N ASP A 72 29.72 -3.63 -24.37
CA ASP A 72 29.74 -4.11 -22.99
C ASP A 72 28.59 -3.54 -22.16
N TRP A 73 28.29 -2.25 -22.34
CA TRP A 73 27.16 -1.61 -21.69
C TRP A 73 25.83 -2.21 -22.14
N GLU A 74 25.59 -2.39 -23.44
CA GLU A 74 24.39 -3.06 -23.96
C GLU A 74 24.24 -4.48 -23.42
N LEU A 75 25.32 -5.26 -23.37
CA LEU A 75 25.30 -6.61 -22.82
C LEU A 75 24.90 -6.60 -21.34
N LYS A 76 25.37 -5.62 -20.57
CA LYS A 76 25.00 -5.45 -19.17
C LYS A 76 23.54 -5.02 -19.01
N VAL A 77 23.04 -4.14 -19.87
CA VAL A 77 21.62 -3.75 -19.92
C VAL A 77 20.74 -4.98 -20.20
N GLU A 78 21.13 -5.83 -21.15
CA GLU A 78 20.36 -7.02 -21.49
C GLU A 78 20.35 -8.05 -20.35
N GLN A 79 21.49 -8.24 -19.65
CA GLN A 79 21.52 -9.04 -18.42
C GLN A 79 20.54 -8.51 -17.37
N VAL A 80 20.50 -7.20 -17.15
CA VAL A 80 19.56 -6.58 -16.21
C VAL A 80 18.11 -6.81 -16.64
N ARG A 81 17.80 -6.71 -17.94
CA ARG A 81 16.47 -6.99 -18.48
C ARG A 81 16.05 -8.45 -18.26
N LEU A 82 16.96 -9.40 -18.45
CA LEU A 82 16.72 -10.82 -18.17
C LEU A 82 16.51 -11.08 -16.67
N MET A 83 17.30 -10.44 -15.80
CA MET A 83 17.12 -10.52 -14.35
C MET A 83 15.74 -9.97 -13.97
N ARG A 84 15.32 -8.82 -14.52
CA ARG A 84 13.96 -8.29 -14.30
C ARG A 84 12.90 -9.30 -14.72
N LYS A 85 13.00 -9.85 -15.92
CA LYS A 85 12.02 -10.85 -16.42
C LYS A 85 11.89 -12.08 -15.52
N ARG A 86 12.96 -12.48 -14.83
CA ARG A 86 12.99 -13.70 -14.02
C ARG A 86 12.69 -13.47 -12.54
N PHE A 87 13.08 -12.32 -12.00
CA PHE A 87 13.01 -12.03 -10.57
C PHE A 87 11.92 -11.01 -10.22
N VAL A 88 11.50 -10.16 -11.17
CA VAL A 88 10.39 -9.22 -10.98
C VAL A 88 9.07 -9.95 -11.23
N PRO A 89 8.17 -10.03 -10.23
CA PRO A 89 6.85 -10.61 -10.43
C PRO A 89 6.06 -9.87 -11.52
N SER A 90 5.30 -10.60 -12.34
CA SER A 90 4.46 -9.98 -13.39
C SER A 90 3.36 -9.07 -12.83
N SER A 91 2.98 -9.23 -11.56
CA SER A 91 2.04 -8.34 -10.88
C SER A 91 2.62 -6.97 -10.54
N TYR A 92 3.95 -6.80 -10.59
CA TYR A 92 4.63 -5.60 -10.10
C TYR A 92 4.07 -4.30 -10.68
N ALA A 93 3.82 -4.25 -12.00
CA ALA A 93 3.24 -3.09 -12.65
C ALA A 93 1.81 -2.77 -12.12
N LYS A 94 1.01 -3.80 -11.85
CA LYS A 94 -0.34 -3.66 -11.30
C LYS A 94 -0.29 -3.20 -9.84
N ASP A 95 0.62 -3.75 -9.06
CA ASP A 95 0.82 -3.39 -7.66
C ASP A 95 1.26 -1.92 -7.54
N LEU A 96 2.18 -1.50 -8.41
CA LEU A 96 2.61 -0.11 -8.53
C LEU A 96 1.47 0.84 -8.92
N HIS A 97 0.62 0.44 -9.86
CA HIS A 97 -0.55 1.22 -10.24
C HIS A 97 -1.54 1.36 -9.09
N ASN A 98 -1.81 0.26 -8.37
CA ASN A 98 -2.68 0.26 -7.20
C ASN A 98 -2.12 1.19 -6.09
N LYS A 99 -0.80 1.18 -5.88
CA LYS A 99 -0.12 2.09 -4.95
C LYS A 99 -0.32 3.55 -5.35
N LEU A 100 -0.11 3.88 -6.62
CA LEU A 100 -0.30 5.23 -7.14
C LEU A 100 -1.75 5.70 -6.98
N GLN A 101 -2.72 4.85 -7.31
CA GLN A 101 -4.14 5.16 -7.19
C GLN A 101 -4.58 5.37 -5.73
N ARG A 102 -4.01 4.61 -4.80
CA ARG A 102 -4.30 4.74 -3.37
C ARG A 102 -3.46 5.81 -2.67
N LEU A 103 -2.52 6.44 -3.37
CA LEU A 103 -1.64 7.45 -2.79
C LEU A 103 -2.42 8.75 -2.56
N TYR A 104 -2.64 9.09 -1.30
CA TYR A 104 -3.24 10.37 -0.89
C TYR A 104 -2.30 11.08 0.08
N GLN A 105 -2.34 12.42 0.08
CA GLN A 105 -1.45 13.24 0.91
C GLN A 105 -1.68 13.02 2.41
N GLY A 106 -2.94 13.09 2.85
CA GLY A 106 -3.30 12.87 4.25
C GLY A 106 -2.60 13.86 5.19
N SER A 107 -1.87 13.32 6.18
CA SER A 107 -1.08 14.11 7.12
C SER A 107 0.38 14.34 6.68
N LYS A 108 0.77 13.89 5.48
CA LYS A 108 2.13 14.06 4.96
C LYS A 108 2.35 15.49 4.50
N SER A 109 3.58 15.96 4.62
CA SER A 109 3.98 17.20 3.94
C SER A 109 3.83 17.04 2.43
N VAL A 110 3.64 18.17 1.73
CA VAL A 110 3.59 18.20 0.26
C VAL A 110 4.86 17.58 -0.34
N GLU A 111 6.02 17.88 0.25
CA GLU A 111 7.33 17.38 -0.17
C GLU A 111 7.40 15.85 -0.12
N GLU A 112 6.99 15.25 1.00
CA GLU A 112 7.00 13.80 1.21
C GLU A 112 6.03 13.09 0.27
N TYR A 113 4.80 13.60 0.14
CA TYR A 113 3.81 13.06 -0.80
C TYR A 113 4.33 13.09 -2.24
N HIS A 114 4.91 14.21 -2.65
CA HIS A 114 5.46 14.39 -3.98
C HIS A 114 6.66 13.46 -4.25
N LYS A 115 7.53 13.26 -3.25
CA LYS A 115 8.65 12.33 -3.36
C LYS A 115 8.18 10.89 -3.57
N GLU A 116 7.19 10.43 -2.81
CA GLU A 116 6.59 9.10 -2.99
C GLU A 116 5.91 8.96 -4.36
N MET A 117 5.14 9.97 -4.76
CA MET A 117 4.51 10.02 -6.08
C MET A 117 5.57 9.85 -7.20
N LYS A 118 6.65 10.61 -7.15
CA LYS A 118 7.77 10.51 -8.12
C LYS A 118 8.42 9.14 -8.12
N ILE A 119 8.61 8.53 -6.95
CA ILE A 119 9.19 7.18 -6.86
C ILE A 119 8.30 6.16 -7.59
N TYR A 120 6.99 6.22 -7.40
CA TYR A 120 6.10 5.28 -8.06
C TYR A 120 6.02 5.53 -9.58
N LEU A 121 6.00 6.79 -10.02
CA LEU A 121 6.04 7.12 -11.45
C LEU A 121 7.35 6.68 -12.14
N LEU A 122 8.49 6.79 -11.47
CA LEU A 122 9.79 6.39 -12.01
C LEU A 122 9.94 4.86 -12.13
N LYS A 123 9.17 4.10 -11.34
CA LYS A 123 9.18 2.63 -11.33
C LYS A 123 8.20 2.02 -12.34
N ALA A 124 7.29 2.83 -12.91
CA ALA A 124 6.26 2.40 -13.86
C ALA A 124 6.83 2.26 -15.27
#